data_AF-A0A7C1U426-F1
#
_entry.id   AF-A0A7C1U426-F1
#
_cell.length_a   1.000
_cell.length_b   1.000
_cell.length_c   1.000
_cell.angle_alpha   90.00
_cell.angle_beta   90.00
_cell.angle_gamma   90.00
#
_symmetry.space_group_name_H-M   'P 1'
#
loop_
_entity.id
_entity.type
_entity.pdbx_description
1 polymer ?
#
loop_
_entity_poly.entity_id
_entity_poly.type
_entity_poly.pdbx_seq_one_letter_code
_entity_poly.pdbx_strand_id
1 'polypeptide(L)' 'RQGGSMADAAVAARAGANSTAQMSKARAGRASYIHADNLSGVIDPGAEAIARIYETIAAIV' A
#
# COMPACT_ATOMS: atom_id res chain seq x y z
N ARG A 1 -18.34 -11.64 -10.70
CA ARG A 1 -17.11 -10.81 -10.73
C ARG A 1 -16.01 -11.69 -11.27
N GLN A 2 -15.43 -11.37 -12.43
CA GLN A 2 -14.23 -12.04 -12.90
C GLN A 2 -13.05 -11.49 -12.09
N GLY A 3 -12.25 -12.34 -11.46
CA GLY A 3 -11.03 -11.92 -10.77
C GLY A 3 -9.96 -11.52 -11.78
N GLY A 4 -9.18 -10.47 -11.49
CA GLY A 4 -8.03 -10.07 -12.30
C GLY A 4 -6.84 -11.02 -12.17
N SER A 5 -5.82 -10.83 -13.02
CA SER A 5 -4.56 -11.58 -12.96
C SER A 5 -3.73 -11.18 -11.73
N MET A 6 -2.68 -11.95 -11.42
CA MET A 6 -1.72 -11.58 -10.36
C MET A 6 -0.97 -10.29 -10.70
N ALA A 7 -0.72 -10.02 -11.98
CA ALA A 7 -0.16 -8.75 -12.43
C ALA A 7 -1.11 -7.57 -12.13
N ASP A 8 -2.41 -7.73 -12.39
CA ASP A 8 -3.41 -6.71 -12.06
C ASP A 8 -3.47 -6.46 -10.55
N ALA A 9 -3.36 -7.53 -9.76
CA ALA A 9 -3.34 -7.45 -8.31
C ALA A 9 -2.07 -6.73 -7.79
N ALA A 10 -0.90 -6.99 -8.39
CA ALA A 10 0.34 -6.28 -8.07
C ALA A 10 0.25 -4.78 -8.37
N VAL A 11 -0.28 -4.41 -9.54
CA VAL A 11 -0.50 -3.00 -9.89
C VAL A 11 -1.46 -2.33 -8.91
N ALA A 12 -2.57 -2.98 -8.57
CA ALA A 12 -3.54 -2.45 -7.61
C ALA A 12 -2.93 -2.29 -6.20
N ALA A 13 -2.16 -3.27 -5.73
CA ALA A 13 -1.50 -3.22 -4.43
C ALA A 13 -0.45 -2.09 -4.38
N ARG A 14 0.36 -1.93 -5.43
CA ARG A 14 1.34 -0.85 -5.56
C ARG A 14 0.69 0.53 -5.57
N ALA A 15 -0.39 0.71 -6.33
CA ALA A 15 -1.17 1.95 -6.34
C ALA A 15 -1.76 2.24 -4.95
N GLY A 16 -2.29 1.22 -4.28
CA GLY A 16 -2.77 1.31 -2.90
C GLY A 16 -1.69 1.80 -1.93
N ALA A 17 -0.53 1.15 -1.92
CA ALA A 17 0.61 1.56 -1.10
C ALA A 17 1.02 3.02 -1.37
N ASN A 18 1.23 3.40 -2.63
CA ASN A 18 1.62 4.76 -2.99
C ASN A 18 0.59 5.81 -2.54
N SER A 19 -0.71 5.50 -2.58
CA SER A 19 -1.76 6.42 -2.14
C SER A 19 -1.71 6.74 -0.65
N THR A 20 -1.16 5.83 0.17
CA THR A 20 -1.03 6.08 1.62
C THR A 20 -0.08 7.23 1.93
N ALA A 21 0.92 7.50 1.07
CA ALA A 21 1.82 8.64 1.22
C ALA A 21 1.11 10.00 1.05
N GLN A 22 -0.10 10.02 0.48
CA GLN A 22 -0.90 11.23 0.33
C GLN A 22 -1.87 11.44 1.51
N MET A 23 -1.89 10.52 2.50
CA MET A 23 -2.79 10.62 3.64
C MET A 23 -2.25 11.62 4.67
N SER A 24 -3.09 12.58 5.05
CA SER A 24 -2.83 13.50 6.16
C SER A 24 -3.29 12.96 7.52
N LYS A 25 -3.99 11.82 7.55
CA LYS A 25 -4.49 11.22 8.79
C LYS A 25 -4.61 9.71 8.68
N ALA A 26 -3.86 9.00 9.50
CA ALA A 26 -4.07 7.57 9.75
C ALA A 26 -5.20 7.37 10.79
N ARG A 27 -6.07 6.38 10.55
CA ARG A 27 -7.20 6.06 11.45
C ARG A 27 -6.96 4.84 12.34
N ALA A 28 -5.85 4.14 12.14
CA ALA A 28 -5.53 2.90 12.85
C ALA A 28 -4.01 2.73 13.00
N GLY A 29 -3.60 1.84 13.90
CA GLY A 29 -2.19 1.49 14.13
C GLY A 29 -1.35 2.62 14.75
N ARG A 30 -0.04 2.39 14.82
CA ARG A 30 0.91 3.35 15.43
C ARG A 30 0.99 4.68 14.66
N ALA A 31 0.71 4.66 13.35
CA ALA A 31 0.65 5.86 12.52
C ALA A 31 -0.46 6.83 12.95
N SER A 32 -1.51 6.36 13.65
CA SER A 32 -2.57 7.23 14.17
C SER A 32 -2.12 8.13 15.34
N TYR A 33 -0.93 7.91 15.89
CA TYR A 33 -0.41 8.67 17.05
C TYR A 33 0.38 9.92 16.65
N ILE A 34 0.69 10.08 15.37
CA ILE A 34 1.57 11.14 14.87
C ILE A 34 0.79 12.18 14.05
N HIS A 35 1.34 13.39 13.99
CA HIS A 35 0.76 14.51 13.23
C HIS A 35 0.80 14.28 11.72
N ALA A 36 -0.09 14.96 11.00
CA ALA A 36 -0.21 14.91 9.54
C ALA A 36 1.11 15.14 8.80
N ASP A 37 1.93 16.08 9.29
CA ASP A 37 3.22 16.43 8.69
C ASP A 37 4.23 15.27 8.74
N ASN A 38 4.08 14.37 9.71
CA ASN A 38 4.92 13.17 9.81
C ASN A 38 4.38 12.00 8.97
N LEU A 39 3.17 12.11 8.43
CA LEU A 39 2.56 11.09 7.56
C LEU A 39 2.73 11.44 6.08
N SER A 40 2.71 12.73 5.75
CA SER A 40 2.82 13.19 4.37
C SER A 40 4.12 12.69 3.72
N GLY A 41 3.99 12.07 2.55
CA GLY A 41 5.10 11.48 1.81
C GLY A 41 5.56 10.10 2.32
N VAL A 42 5.00 9.61 3.43
CA VAL A 42 5.37 8.31 4.01
C VAL A 42 4.37 7.24 3.59
N ILE A 43 4.83 6.28 2.79
CA ILE A 43 4.04 5.09 2.48
C ILE A 43 3.85 4.27 3.76
N ASP A 44 2.62 3.82 4.03
CA ASP A 44 2.32 2.91 5.13
C ASP A 44 3.13 1.59 4.95
N PRO A 45 3.97 1.22 5.92
CA PRO A 45 4.80 0.02 5.82
C PRO A 45 4.00 -1.28 5.63
N GLY A 46 2.77 -1.34 6.17
CA GLY A 46 1.88 -2.49 5.98
C GLY A 46 1.43 -2.62 4.53
N ALA A 47 0.94 -1.52 3.95
CA ALA A 47 0.56 -1.48 2.53
C ALA A 47 1.76 -1.76 1.60
N GLU A 48 2.93 -1.22 1.91
CA GLU A 48 4.18 -1.48 1.16
C GLU A 48 4.54 -2.97 1.14
N ALA A 49 4.42 -3.65 2.29
CA ALA A 49 4.69 -5.08 2.38
C ALA A 49 3.75 -5.90 1.47
N ILE A 50 2.46 -5.56 1.45
CA ILE A 50 1.48 -6.21 0.58
C ILE A 50 1.81 -5.98 -0.89
N ALA A 51 2.17 -4.76 -1.28
CA ALA A 51 2.56 -4.47 -2.66
C ALA A 51 3.77 -5.30 -3.10
N ARG A 52 4.80 -5.40 -2.27
CA ARG A 52 5.99 -6.25 -2.55
C ARG A 52 5.64 -7.73 -2.67
N ILE A 53 4.73 -8.23 -1.83
CA ILE A 53 4.29 -9.63 -1.90
C ILE A 53 3.61 -9.91 -3.24
N TYR A 54 2.66 -9.06 -3.66
CA TYR A 54 1.98 -9.26 -4.93
C TYR A 54 2.92 -9.11 -6.13
N GLU A 55 3.83 -8.14 -6.11
CA GLU A 55 4.88 -8.01 -7.15
C GLU A 55 5.75 -9.25 -7.24
N THR A 56 6.13 -9.81 -6.09
CA THR A 56 6.94 -11.04 -6.04
C THR A 56 6.16 -12.22 -6.60
N ILE A 57 4.90 -12.39 -6.20
CA ILE A 57 4.03 -13.46 -6.71
C ILE A 57 3.85 -13.31 -8.22
N ALA A 58 3.52 -12.11 -8.70
CA ALA A 58 3.33 -11.85 -10.12
C ALA A 58 4.60 -12.08 -10.96
N ALA A 59 5.79 -11.96 -10.37
CA ALA A 59 7.06 -12.24 -11.05
C ALA A 59 7.38 -13.74 -11.16
N ILE A 60 6.70 -14.60 -10.40
CA ILE A 60 6.97 -16.05 -10.35
C ILE A 60 5.78 -16.92 -10.81
N VAL A 61 4.66 -16.31 -11.20
CA VAL A 61 3.47 -17.00 -11.74
C VAL A 61 3.21 -16.70 -13.21
#